data_AF-A0A5B6URK7-F1
#
_entry.id   AF-A0A5B6URK7-F1
#
_cell.length_a   1.000
_cell.length_b   1.000
_cell.length_c   1.000
_cell.angle_alpha   90.00
_cell.angle_beta   90.00
_cell.angle_gamma   90.00
#
_symmetry.space_group_name_H-M   'P 1'
#
loop_
_entity.id
_entity.type
_entity.pdbx_description
1 polymer ?
#
loop_
_entity_poly.entity_id
_entity_poly.type
_entity_poly.pdbx_seq_one_letter_code
_entity_poly.pdbx_strand_id
1 'polypeptide(L)'
;MCGVWSTSFQSMQVMYDASGVRLHAGRQAELLNQIVCEFPPEHPLSSVRPLRELLGHTPLQVCYYLYCTSALLGFIVAFLMRNSG
;
A
#
# COMPACT_ATOMS: atom_id res chain seq x y z
N MET A 1 -12.22 16.43 -25.77
CA MET A 1 -11.13 16.53 -24.77
C MET A 1 -11.61 17.04 -23.41
N CYS A 2 -12.59 17.94 -23.29
CA CYS A 2 -13.11 18.39 -21.98
C CYS A 2 -13.67 17.29 -21.06
N GLY A 3 -14.31 16.24 -21.59
CA GLY A 3 -14.91 15.19 -20.77
C GLY A 3 -13.93 14.33 -19.96
N VAL A 4 -12.70 14.15 -20.46
CA VAL A 4 -11.67 13.31 -19.79
C VAL A 4 -11.13 13.99 -18.54
N TRP A 5 -11.00 15.32 -18.55
CA TRP A 5 -10.56 16.09 -17.39
C TRP A 5 -11.61 16.09 -16.28
N SER A 6 -12.90 16.15 -16.62
CA SER A 6 -13.99 16.08 -15.64
C SER A 6 -14.08 14.71 -14.94
N THR A 7 -13.88 13.61 -15.66
CA THR A 7 -13.88 12.26 -15.06
C THR A 7 -12.64 12.03 -14.17
N SER A 8 -11.49 12.58 -14.55
CA SER A 8 -10.25 12.49 -13.74
C SER A 8 -10.33 13.28 -12.43
N PHE A 9 -11.05 14.40 -12.42
CA PHE A 9 -11.25 15.19 -11.20
C PHE A 9 -12.18 14.48 -10.21
N GLN A 10 -13.27 13.87 -10.71
CA GLN A 10 -14.20 13.12 -9.87
C GLN A 10 -13.56 11.88 -9.24
N SER A 11 -12.71 11.16 -9.99
CA SER A 11 -12.00 9.99 -9.44
C SER A 11 -10.99 10.37 -8.35
N MET A 12 -10.31 11.52 -8.49
CA MET A 12 -9.41 12.04 -7.46
C MET A 12 -10.17 12.37 -6.17
N GLN A 13 -11.36 12.96 -6.28
CA GLN A 13 -12.18 13.30 -5.12
C GLN A 13 -12.63 12.04 -4.35
N VAL A 14 -13.10 11.00 -5.06
CA VAL A 14 -13.49 9.71 -4.47
C VAL A 14 -12.29 9.00 -3.83
N MET A 15 -11.13 9.02 -4.47
CA MET A 15 -9.90 8.44 -3.89
C MET A 15 -9.43 9.20 -2.65
N TYR A 16 -9.55 10.52 -2.63
CA TYR A 16 -9.18 11.33 -1.47
C TYR A 16 -10.09 11.01 -0.28
N ASP A 17 -11.41 10.96 -0.49
CA ASP A 17 -12.39 10.60 0.53
C ASP A 17 -12.18 9.17 1.05
N ALA A 18 -12.03 8.19 0.14
CA ALA A 18 -11.74 6.81 0.50
C ALA A 18 -10.41 6.63 1.25
N SER A 19 -9.41 7.49 1.01
CA SER A 19 -8.14 7.47 1.73
C SER A 19 -8.27 7.99 3.16
N GLY A 20 -9.13 8.99 3.39
CA GLY A 20 -9.51 9.42 4.74
C GLY A 20 -10.12 8.28 5.54
N VAL A 21 -11.08 7.54 4.96
CA VAL A 21 -11.71 6.37 5.59
C VAL A 21 -10.67 5.29 5.94
N ARG A 22 -9.71 5.01 5.06
CA ARG A 22 -8.63 4.04 5.32
C ARG A 22 -7.72 4.45 6.48
N LEU A 23 -7.41 5.73 6.61
CA LEU A 23 -6.62 6.25 7.74
C LEU A 23 -7.38 6.13 9.07
N HIS A 24 -8.67 6.46 9.07
CA HIS A 24 -9.53 6.32 10.27
C HIS A 24 -9.71 4.85 10.68
N ALA A 25 -9.92 3.95 9.72
CA ALA A 25 -10.00 2.51 9.97
C ALA A 25 -8.67 1.93 10.49
N GLY A 26 -7.53 2.41 10.00
CA GLY A 26 -6.21 2.04 10.52
C GLY A 26 -6.01 2.45 11.98
N ARG A 27 -6.44 3.67 12.34
CA ARG A 27 -6.38 4.15 13.73
C ARG A 27 -7.34 3.40 14.66
N GLN A 28 -8.51 3.01 14.15
CA GLN A 28 -9.44 2.14 14.89
C GLN A 28 -8.86 0.74 15.11
N ALA A 29 -8.17 0.16 14.11
CA ALA A 29 -7.50 -1.12 14.24
C ALA A 29 -6.35 -1.09 15.25
N GLU A 30 -5.61 0.02 15.34
CA GLU A 30 -4.56 0.23 16.35
C GLU A 30 -5.14 0.26 17.77
N LEU A 31 -6.24 1.00 17.99
CA LEU A 31 -6.95 1.03 19.27
C LEU A 31 -7.53 -0.33 19.64
N LEU A 32 -8.11 -1.05 18.69
CA LEU A 32 -8.61 -2.42 18.91
C LEU A 32 -7.50 -3.36 19.34
N ASN A 33 -6.32 -3.25 18.73
CA ASN A 33 -5.15 -4.05 19.09
C ASN A 33 -4.67 -3.77 20.51
N GLN A 34 -4.77 -2.52 20.98
CA GLN A 34 -4.47 -2.17 22.38
C GLN A 34 -5.50 -2.74 23.35
N ILE A 35 -6.79 -2.64 23.03
CA ILE A 35 -7.87 -3.19 23.87
C ILE A 35 -7.75 -4.71 24.01
N VAL A 36 -7.44 -5.43 22.93
CA VAL A 36 -7.25 -6.89 22.96
C VAL A 36 -6.04 -7.29 23.83
N CYS A 37 -4.97 -6.50 23.86
CA CYS A 37 -3.80 -6.75 24.70
C CYS A 37 -4.04 -6.46 26.20
N GLU A 38 -5.01 -5.60 26.55
CA GLU A 38 -5.36 -5.25 27.93
C GLU A 38 -6.27 -6.30 28.60
N PHE A 39 -6.79 -7.27 27.84
CA PHE A 39 -7.67 -8.31 28.39
C PHE A 39 -6.89 -9.41 29.13
N PRO A 40 -7.38 -9.90 30.29
CA PRO A 40 -6.71 -10.94 31.08
C PRO A 40 -6.61 -12.29 30.33
N PRO A 41 -5.57 -13.10 30.61
CA PRO A 41 -5.20 -14.31 29.84
C PRO A 41 -6.19 -15.49 29.91
N GLU A 42 -7.29 -15.36 30.64
CA GLU A 42 -8.33 -16.40 30.81
C GLU A 42 -9.44 -16.34 29.73
N HIS A 43 -9.41 -15.35 28.83
CA HIS A 43 -10.44 -15.21 27.80
C HIS A 43 -9.96 -15.78 26.44
N PRO A 44 -10.77 -16.60 25.73
CA PRO A 44 -10.39 -17.30 24.50
C PRO A 44 -10.02 -16.40 23.30
N LEU A 45 -10.15 -15.08 23.47
CA LEU A 45 -9.80 -14.05 22.48
C LEU A 45 -8.32 -13.64 22.49
N SER A 46 -7.52 -14.08 23.48
CA SER A 46 -6.06 -13.85 23.53
C SER A 46 -5.29 -14.56 22.40
N SER A 47 -5.94 -15.50 21.70
CA SER A 47 -5.36 -16.22 20.55
C SER A 47 -5.45 -15.46 19.22
N VAL A 48 -6.11 -14.30 19.16
CA VAL A 48 -6.23 -13.52 17.93
C VAL A 48 -4.90 -12.86 17.63
N ARG A 49 -4.12 -13.50 16.75
CA ARG A 49 -2.89 -12.99 16.17
C ARG A 49 -3.08 -11.53 15.74
N PRO A 50 -2.17 -10.62 16.10
CA PRO A 50 -2.28 -9.23 15.69
C PRO A 50 -2.31 -9.14 14.16
N LEU A 51 -3.18 -8.29 13.62
CA LEU A 51 -3.35 -8.02 12.17
C LEU A 51 -2.06 -7.50 11.48
N ARG A 52 -0.97 -7.36 12.24
CA ARG A 52 0.36 -6.89 11.86
C ARG A 52 1.17 -7.92 11.07
N GLU A 53 0.88 -9.22 11.23
CA GLU A 53 1.67 -10.29 10.58
C GLU A 53 1.32 -10.52 9.10
N LEU A 54 0.13 -10.11 8.62
CA LEU A 54 -0.23 -10.22 7.20
C LEU A 54 0.42 -9.16 6.29
N LEU A 55 1.11 -8.16 6.87
CA LEU A 55 1.97 -7.21 6.14
C LEU A 55 3.46 -7.62 6.19
N GLY A 56 3.74 -8.91 6.39
CA GLY A 56 5.08 -9.48 6.44
C GLY A 56 5.84 -9.53 5.11
N HIS A 57 5.25 -9.08 4.00
CA HIS A 57 6.04 -8.68 2.84
C HIS A 57 6.41 -7.22 3.02
N THR A 58 7.65 -6.96 3.43
CA THR A 58 8.23 -5.63 3.54
C THR A 58 7.87 -4.83 2.30
N PRO A 59 6.98 -3.81 2.37
CA PRO A 59 6.59 -3.03 1.20
C PRO A 59 7.81 -2.39 0.52
N LEU A 60 8.87 -2.17 1.31
CA LEU A 60 10.20 -1.76 0.83
C LEU A 60 10.84 -2.77 -0.14
N GLN A 61 10.70 -4.08 0.10
CA GLN A 61 11.21 -5.11 -0.81
C GLN A 61 10.49 -5.03 -2.15
N VAL A 62 9.16 -4.90 -2.14
CA VAL A 62 8.36 -4.78 -3.38
C VAL A 62 8.71 -3.50 -4.15
N CYS A 63 8.86 -2.37 -3.47
CA CYS A 63 9.31 -1.11 -4.09
C CYS A 63 10.71 -1.22 -4.68
N TYR A 64 11.65 -1.87 -3.99
CA TYR A 64 13.00 -2.10 -4.47
C TYR A 64 13.01 -2.95 -5.75
N TYR A 65 12.28 -4.08 -5.77
CA TYR A 65 12.17 -4.91 -6.97
C TYR A 65 11.55 -4.15 -8.14
N LEU A 66 10.50 -3.36 -7.92
CA LEU A 66 9.85 -2.56 -8.96
C LEU A 66 10.79 -1.50 -9.56
N TYR A 67 11.58 -0.81 -8.71
CA TYR A 67 12.58 0.18 -9.14
C TYR A 67 13.73 -0.46 -9.93
N CYS A 68 14.21 -1.63 -9.51
CA CYS A 68 15.26 -2.34 -10.22
C CYS A 68 14.80 -2.79 -11.62
N THR A 69 13.57 -3.28 -11.77
CA THR A 69 13.05 -3.70 -13.07
C THR A 69 12.95 -2.54 -14.05
N SER A 70 12.47 -1.38 -13.61
CA SER A 70 12.34 -0.19 -14.47
C SER A 70 13.70 0.40 -14.87
N ALA A 71 14.66 0.46 -13.94
CA ALA A 71 16.02 0.92 -14.23
C ALA A 71 16.76 0.00 -15.22
N LEU A 72 16.65 -1.32 -15.03
CA LEU A 72 17.26 -2.29 -15.95
C LEU A 72 16.65 -2.23 -17.35
N LEU A 73 15.32 -2.11 -17.44
CA LEU A 73 14.65 -1.98 -18.74
C LEU A 73 15.09 -0.71 -19.47
N GLY A 74 15.16 0.42 -18.77
CA GLY A 74 15.64 1.69 -19.34
C GLY A 74 17.09 1.60 -19.83
N PHE A 75 17.96 0.95 -19.05
CA PHE A 75 19.36 0.73 -19.44
C PHE A 75 19.48 -0.11 -20.72
N ILE A 76 18.73 -1.21 -20.81
CA ILE A 76 18.74 -2.10 -21.98
C ILE A 76 18.25 -1.36 -23.23
N VAL A 77 17.15 -0.60 -23.13
CA VAL A 77 16.62 0.17 -24.26
C VAL A 77 17.62 1.22 -24.73
N ALA A 78 18.24 1.97 -23.80
CA ALA A 78 19.26 2.97 -24.14
C ALA A 78 20.48 2.33 -24.83
N PHE A 79 20.92 1.16 -24.36
CA PHE A 79 22.01 0.42 -24.97
C PHE A 79 21.66 -0.08 -26.38
N LEU A 80 20.45 -0.61 -26.57
CA LEU A 80 19.93 -1.05 -27.88
C LEU A 80 19.85 0.10 -28.89
N MET A 81 19.34 1.26 -28.47
CA MET A 81 19.26 2.45 -29.32
C MET A 81 20.66 2.95 -29.74
N ARG A 82 21.64 2.85 -28.84
CA ARG A 82 23.02 3.25 -29.15
C ARG A 82 23.74 2.29 -30.10
N ASN A 83 23.44 0.99 -30.03
CA ASN A 83 24.05 -0.02 -30.90
C ASN A 83 23.39 -0.13 -32.29
N SER A 84 22.20 0.47 -32.46
CA SER A 84 21.46 0.46 -33.74
C SER A 84 21.78 1.66 -34.64
N GLY A 85 22.85 2.40 -34.34
CA GLY A 85 23.34 3.55 -35.11
C GLY A 85 24.67 3.26 -35.80
#